data_AF-A0A3D3LTZ6-F1
#
_entry.id   AF-A0A3D3LTZ6-F1
#
_cell.length_a   1.000
_cell.length_b   1.000
_cell.length_c   1.000
_cell.angle_alpha   90.00
_cell.angle_beta   90.00
_cell.angle_gamma   90.00
#
_symmetry.space_group_name_H-M   'P 1'
#
loop_
_entity.id
_entity.type
_entity.pdbx_description
1 polymer ?
#
loop_
_entity_poly.entity_id
_entity_poly.type
_entity_poly.pdbx_seq_one_letter_code
_entity_poly.pdbx_strand_id
1 'polypeptide(L)'
;MQKDKDIIDELQETGGKKYNEKIKQTIENYKNLSDKDKNCLHIYYGYGKGKTTAVMGLAMRAIGAGKKVAIVQFDKGYDGQNEHYSERHILRKLKEIGYPIEIYPTGCERMNKDGTFRFKNQEEDFAEAKRGLKIAKDLLESGKYDVIILDEAVAAVAYHLLKKEDVEELVDIFLKNKNCEFIMTGHKIWDTLEEKADLITEMRKVKHYFDAGIPAREGIEF
;
A
#
# COMPACT_ATOMS: atom_id res chain seq x y z
N MET A 1 -24.71 -12.43 11.61
CA MET A 1 -26.17 -12.43 11.87
C MET A 1 -26.55 -11.92 13.25
N GLN A 2 -26.06 -12.48 14.36
CA GLN A 2 -26.41 -11.98 15.70
C GLN A 2 -25.70 -10.64 16.03
N LYS A 3 -24.38 -10.55 15.79
CA LYS A 3 -23.58 -9.32 15.99
C LYS A 3 -24.04 -8.11 15.15
N ASP A 4 -24.54 -8.37 13.95
CA ASP A 4 -25.01 -7.30 13.06
C ASP A 4 -26.34 -6.69 13.54
N LYS A 5 -27.12 -7.46 14.32
CA LYS A 5 -28.38 -7.03 14.92
C LYS A 5 -28.12 -6.10 16.10
N ASP A 6 -27.14 -6.45 16.92
CA ASP A 6 -26.76 -5.67 18.12
C ASP A 6 -26.23 -4.27 17.74
N ILE A 7 -25.43 -4.16 16.67
CA ILE A 7 -24.93 -2.87 16.16
C ILE A 7 -26.07 -1.97 15.65
N ILE A 8 -27.09 -2.58 15.02
CA ILE A 8 -28.25 -1.86 14.49
C ILE A 8 -29.10 -1.27 15.62
N ASP A 9 -29.21 -1.95 16.74
CA ASP A 9 -30.01 -1.51 17.88
C ASP A 9 -29.27 -0.42 18.68
N GLU A 10 -27.95 -0.54 18.86
CA GLU A 10 -27.10 0.46 19.54
C GLU A 10 -27.02 1.82 18.80
N LEU A 11 -27.06 1.79 17.46
CA LEU A 11 -27.05 2.99 16.61
C LEU A 11 -28.42 3.71 16.57
N GLN A 12 -29.52 3.01 16.89
CA GLN A 12 -30.85 3.62 16.95
C GLN A 12 -31.02 4.54 18.17
N GLU A 13 -30.29 4.28 19.26
CA GLU A 13 -30.44 5.02 20.52
C GLU A 13 -29.68 6.36 20.55
N THR A 14 -28.70 6.59 19.67
CA THR A 14 -27.72 7.69 19.82
C THR A 14 -27.70 8.73 18.68
N GLY A 15 -28.37 8.50 17.55
CA GLY A 15 -28.30 9.36 16.35
C GLY A 15 -29.60 10.04 15.93
N GLY A 16 -29.51 11.22 15.30
CA GLY A 16 -30.67 11.92 14.70
C GLY A 16 -31.22 11.20 13.46
N LYS A 17 -32.55 11.24 13.23
CA LYS A 17 -33.28 10.48 12.17
C LYS A 17 -32.57 10.35 10.81
N LYS A 18 -32.02 11.44 10.26
CA LYS A 18 -31.31 11.44 8.96
C LYS A 18 -29.97 10.68 8.98
N TYR A 19 -29.26 10.71 10.10
CA TYR A 19 -28.03 9.94 10.29
C TYR A 19 -28.36 8.44 10.37
N ASN A 20 -29.46 8.09 11.06
CA ASN A 20 -29.92 6.71 11.18
C ASN A 20 -30.42 6.15 9.83
N GLU A 21 -31.11 6.94 9.01
CA GLU A 21 -31.51 6.54 7.65
C GLU A 21 -30.30 6.32 6.74
N LYS A 22 -29.32 7.24 6.75
CA LYS A 22 -28.08 7.08 5.97
C LYS A 22 -27.34 5.81 6.38
N ILE A 23 -27.19 5.57 7.69
CA ILE A 23 -26.57 4.35 8.22
C ILE A 23 -27.34 3.10 7.79
N LYS A 24 -28.67 3.08 7.93
CA LYS A 24 -29.50 1.94 7.53
C LYS A 24 -29.30 1.62 6.04
N GLN A 25 -29.29 2.64 5.20
CA GLN A 25 -29.06 2.47 3.77
C GLN A 25 -27.65 1.96 3.47
N THR A 26 -26.63 2.46 4.18
CA THR A 26 -25.26 1.92 4.06
C THR A 26 -25.19 0.44 4.49
N ILE A 27 -25.84 0.07 5.58
CA ILE A 27 -25.92 -1.32 6.07
C ILE A 27 -26.64 -2.22 5.07
N GLU A 28 -27.72 -1.74 4.46
CA GLU A 28 -28.47 -2.49 3.46
C GLU A 28 -27.67 -2.69 2.17
N ASN A 29 -26.90 -1.67 1.76
CA ASN A 29 -25.94 -1.81 0.67
C ASN A 29 -24.88 -2.86 0.98
N TYR A 30 -24.31 -2.89 2.21
CA TYR A 30 -23.32 -3.90 2.61
C TYR A 30 -23.83 -5.34 2.49
N LYS A 31 -25.12 -5.58 2.80
CA LYS A 31 -25.72 -6.92 2.72
C LYS A 31 -25.79 -7.45 1.28
N ASN A 32 -25.82 -6.57 0.30
CA ASN A 32 -25.96 -6.91 -1.11
C ASN A 32 -24.62 -6.96 -1.86
N LEU A 33 -23.50 -6.61 -1.20
CA LEU A 33 -22.17 -6.70 -1.81
C LEU A 33 -21.74 -8.16 -1.95
N SER A 34 -21.30 -8.53 -3.14
CA SER A 34 -20.55 -9.77 -3.32
C SER A 34 -19.20 -9.68 -2.61
N ASP A 35 -18.55 -10.81 -2.37
CA ASP A 35 -17.20 -10.80 -1.78
C ASP A 35 -16.17 -10.04 -2.65
N LYS A 36 -16.39 -9.97 -3.96
CA LYS A 36 -15.57 -9.15 -4.86
C LYS A 36 -15.81 -7.66 -4.67
N ASP A 37 -17.05 -7.26 -4.40
CA ASP A 37 -17.37 -5.84 -4.21
C ASP A 37 -16.82 -5.27 -2.90
N LYS A 38 -16.35 -6.15 -2.00
CA LYS A 38 -15.71 -5.78 -0.73
C LYS A 38 -14.21 -5.49 -0.87
N ASN A 39 -13.59 -5.92 -1.97
CA ASN A 39 -12.17 -5.71 -2.24
C ASN A 39 -11.96 -4.30 -2.81
N CYS A 40 -11.10 -3.51 -2.18
CA CYS A 40 -10.96 -2.09 -2.44
C CYS A 40 -9.56 -1.71 -2.96
N LEU A 41 -9.52 -0.60 -3.70
CA LEU A 41 -8.29 0.10 -4.08
C LEU A 41 -8.00 1.21 -3.06
N HIS A 42 -6.87 1.10 -2.36
CA HIS A 42 -6.43 2.08 -1.37
C HIS A 42 -5.21 2.86 -1.86
N ILE A 43 -5.26 4.19 -1.75
CA ILE A 43 -4.14 5.07 -2.07
C ILE A 43 -3.73 5.87 -0.83
N TYR A 44 -2.52 5.63 -0.34
CA TYR A 44 -1.91 6.41 0.73
C TYR A 44 -0.86 7.35 0.13
N TYR A 45 -1.18 8.63 0.01
CA TYR A 45 -0.31 9.59 -0.68
C TYR A 45 0.05 10.81 0.17
N GLY A 46 0.82 11.74 -0.39
CA GLY A 46 1.17 13.02 0.24
C GLY A 46 2.60 13.06 0.75
N TYR A 47 3.06 14.25 1.13
CA TYR A 47 4.44 14.52 1.53
C TYR A 47 4.73 14.32 3.02
N GLY A 48 3.72 13.95 3.80
CA GLY A 48 3.87 13.58 5.20
C GLY A 48 4.50 12.19 5.38
N LYS A 49 5.19 12.02 6.50
CA LYS A 49 5.62 10.70 7.00
C LYS A 49 4.37 9.91 7.39
N GLY A 50 4.32 8.62 7.03
CA GLY A 50 3.27 7.73 7.49
C GLY A 50 2.79 6.69 6.47
N LYS A 51 3.04 6.92 5.17
CA LYS A 51 2.50 6.08 4.08
C LYS A 51 2.96 4.62 4.15
N THR A 52 4.27 4.38 4.02
CA THR A 52 4.86 3.04 4.15
C THR A 52 4.49 2.40 5.50
N THR A 53 4.64 3.12 6.61
CA THR A 53 4.32 2.57 7.94
C THR A 53 2.84 2.18 8.08
N ALA A 54 1.93 2.92 7.46
CA ALA A 54 0.50 2.59 7.48
C ALA A 54 0.23 1.28 6.70
N VAL A 55 0.83 1.12 5.51
CA VAL A 55 0.63 -0.10 4.72
C VAL A 55 1.35 -1.31 5.32
N MET A 56 2.48 -1.12 6.01
CA MET A 56 3.11 -2.18 6.80
C MET A 56 2.24 -2.59 8.00
N GLY A 57 1.62 -1.63 8.68
CA GLY A 57 0.64 -1.92 9.74
C GLY A 57 -0.58 -2.69 9.21
N LEU A 58 -1.06 -2.34 8.01
CA LEU A 58 -2.12 -3.08 7.32
C LEU A 58 -1.68 -4.51 6.97
N ALA A 59 -0.47 -4.69 6.44
CA ALA A 59 0.11 -5.99 6.16
C ALA A 59 0.14 -6.86 7.41
N MET A 60 0.63 -6.32 8.54
CA MET A 60 0.67 -7.03 9.82
C MET A 60 -0.73 -7.43 10.30
N ARG A 61 -1.73 -6.56 10.14
CA ARG A 61 -3.12 -6.88 10.46
C ARG A 61 -3.65 -8.02 9.59
N ALA A 62 -3.38 -7.99 8.29
CA ALA A 62 -3.80 -9.03 7.35
C ALA A 62 -3.15 -10.38 7.69
N ILE A 63 -1.82 -10.40 7.91
CA ILE A 63 -1.07 -11.59 8.31
C ILE A 63 -1.62 -12.18 9.62
N GLY A 64 -1.89 -11.32 10.62
CA GLY A 64 -2.49 -11.74 11.89
C GLY A 64 -3.88 -12.35 11.74
N ALA A 65 -4.61 -12.01 10.67
CA ALA A 65 -5.89 -12.61 10.30
C ALA A 65 -5.75 -13.84 9.38
N GLY A 66 -4.54 -14.34 9.15
CA GLY A 66 -4.27 -15.51 8.29
C GLY A 66 -4.36 -15.22 6.79
N LYS A 67 -4.36 -13.96 6.38
CA LYS A 67 -4.44 -13.54 4.97
C LYS A 67 -3.08 -13.63 4.28
N LYS A 68 -3.10 -13.98 2.99
CA LYS A 68 -1.90 -14.05 2.14
C LYS A 68 -1.55 -12.66 1.64
N VAL A 69 -0.35 -12.18 1.95
CA VAL A 69 0.11 -10.82 1.65
C VAL A 69 1.28 -10.84 0.67
N ALA A 70 1.23 -10.00 -0.36
CA ALA A 70 2.39 -9.68 -1.20
C ALA A 70 2.72 -8.20 -1.12
N ILE A 71 4.01 -7.88 -0.99
CA ILE A 71 4.50 -6.50 -0.93
C ILE A 71 5.55 -6.31 -2.02
N VAL A 72 5.30 -5.41 -2.97
CA VAL A 72 6.27 -4.96 -3.97
C VAL A 72 6.73 -3.56 -3.57
N GLN A 73 8.04 -3.36 -3.46
CA GLN A 73 8.61 -2.09 -3.02
C GLN A 73 9.42 -1.45 -4.14
N PHE A 74 8.85 -0.42 -4.76
CA PHE A 74 9.46 0.32 -5.86
C PHE A 74 10.53 1.28 -5.34
N ASP A 75 11.62 1.44 -6.10
CA ASP A 75 12.75 2.34 -5.79
C ASP A 75 13.46 2.06 -4.44
N LYS A 76 13.15 0.94 -3.78
CA LYS A 76 13.76 0.52 -2.52
C LYS A 76 14.75 -0.62 -2.76
N GLY A 77 16.02 -0.25 -2.91
CA GLY A 77 17.12 -1.18 -3.20
C GLY A 77 17.36 -2.28 -2.17
N TYR A 78 18.00 -3.35 -2.64
CA TYR A 78 18.60 -4.41 -1.83
C TYR A 78 19.72 -5.07 -2.65
N ASP A 79 20.96 -4.98 -2.19
CA ASP A 79 22.13 -5.51 -2.90
C ASP A 79 22.43 -7.00 -2.55
N GLY A 80 21.59 -7.62 -1.71
CA GLY A 80 21.79 -8.99 -1.22
C GLY A 80 22.66 -9.09 0.03
N GLN A 81 23.28 -8.00 0.48
CA GLN A 81 24.22 -7.95 1.60
C GLN A 81 23.78 -6.97 2.68
N ASN A 82 23.42 -5.75 2.28
CA ASN A 82 23.02 -4.65 3.15
C ASN A 82 21.51 -4.43 3.04
N GLU A 83 20.81 -4.62 4.16
CA GLU A 83 19.38 -4.32 4.26
C GLU A 83 19.21 -2.97 4.96
N HIS A 84 18.66 -2.00 4.23
CA HIS A 84 18.44 -0.64 4.73
C HIS A 84 17.01 -0.39 5.22
N TYR A 85 16.11 -1.36 5.04
CA TYR A 85 14.68 -1.23 5.36
C TYR A 85 14.32 -2.23 6.45
N SER A 86 14.25 -1.74 7.69
CA SER A 86 14.13 -2.57 8.89
C SER A 86 12.85 -3.40 8.91
N GLU A 87 11.78 -2.94 8.25
CA GLU A 87 10.55 -3.71 8.12
C GLU A 87 10.80 -5.07 7.44
N ARG A 88 11.75 -5.16 6.50
CA ARG A 88 12.02 -6.40 5.78
C ARG A 88 12.61 -7.48 6.68
N HIS A 89 13.38 -7.13 7.70
CA HIS A 89 13.93 -8.11 8.64
C HIS A 89 12.83 -8.93 9.31
N ILE A 90 11.82 -8.24 9.87
CA ILE A 90 10.71 -8.92 10.53
C ILE A 90 9.82 -9.65 9.53
N LEU A 91 9.55 -9.06 8.36
CA LEU A 91 8.69 -9.68 7.36
C LEU A 91 9.32 -10.95 6.75
N ARG A 92 10.64 -10.98 6.54
CA ARG A 92 11.38 -12.20 6.12
C ARG A 92 11.31 -13.27 7.20
N LYS A 93 11.51 -12.91 8.47
CA LYS A 93 11.38 -13.85 9.59
C LYS A 93 9.98 -14.43 9.70
N LEU A 94 8.94 -13.62 9.48
CA LEU A 94 7.55 -14.10 9.43
C LEU A 94 7.35 -15.14 8.33
N LYS A 95 7.90 -14.90 7.14
CA LYS A 95 7.89 -15.89 6.05
C LYS A 95 8.60 -17.19 6.44
N GLU A 96 9.78 -17.11 7.02
CA GLU A 96 10.57 -18.27 7.45
C GLU A 96 9.83 -19.17 8.45
N ILE A 97 9.07 -18.56 9.38
CA ILE A 97 8.27 -19.32 10.36
C ILE A 97 6.88 -19.72 9.84
N GLY A 98 6.62 -19.55 8.54
CA GLY A 98 5.45 -20.09 7.85
C GLY A 98 4.26 -19.14 7.69
N TYR A 99 4.39 -17.85 8.02
CA TYR A 99 3.34 -16.89 7.70
C TYR A 99 3.29 -16.60 6.19
N PRO A 100 2.09 -16.42 5.62
CA PRO A 100 1.92 -16.28 4.18
C PRO A 100 2.21 -14.85 3.70
N ILE A 101 3.48 -14.45 3.76
CA ILE A 101 3.94 -13.16 3.25
C ILE A 101 5.07 -13.32 2.23
N GLU A 102 4.93 -12.61 1.11
CA GLU A 102 5.95 -12.46 0.08
C GLU A 102 6.37 -11.00 -0.07
N ILE A 103 7.68 -10.76 -0.25
CA ILE A 103 8.26 -9.41 -0.38
C ILE A 103 9.15 -9.37 -1.62
N TYR A 104 8.98 -8.32 -2.41
CA TYR A 104 9.70 -8.07 -3.64
C TYR A 104 10.30 -6.66 -3.63
N PRO A 105 11.53 -6.49 -3.10
CA PRO A 105 12.31 -5.27 -3.30
C PRO A 105 12.60 -5.08 -4.79
N THR A 106 12.24 -3.94 -5.39
CA THR A 106 12.42 -3.65 -6.83
C THR A 106 12.99 -2.25 -7.03
N GLY A 107 14.28 -2.09 -6.72
CA GLY A 107 15.02 -0.86 -6.85
C GLY A 107 16.53 -1.10 -6.76
N CYS A 108 17.32 -0.08 -7.10
CA CYS A 108 18.76 -0.13 -6.97
C CYS A 108 19.22 0.57 -5.68
N GLU A 109 20.41 0.22 -5.20
CA GLU A 109 21.04 1.00 -4.15
C GLU A 109 21.37 2.41 -4.67
N ARG A 110 20.98 3.43 -3.91
CA ARG A 110 21.20 4.85 -4.24
C ARG A 110 22.23 5.49 -3.31
N MET A 111 22.52 4.87 -2.17
CA MET A 111 23.58 5.30 -1.28
C MET A 111 24.93 4.83 -1.82
N ASN A 112 25.81 5.79 -2.07
CA ASN A 112 27.19 5.54 -2.43
C ASN A 112 28.00 5.06 -1.22
N LYS A 113 29.17 4.47 -1.46
CA LYS A 113 30.06 3.96 -0.40
C LYS A 113 30.53 5.04 0.58
N ASP A 114 30.53 6.30 0.17
CA ASP A 114 30.90 7.45 0.99
C ASP A 114 29.71 8.04 1.79
N GLY A 115 28.54 7.40 1.73
CA GLY A 115 27.32 7.82 2.41
C GLY A 115 26.53 8.92 1.69
N THR A 116 26.98 9.37 0.51
CA THR A 116 26.21 10.31 -0.33
C THR A 116 25.13 9.60 -1.14
N PHE A 117 24.14 10.35 -1.64
CA PHE A 117 23.05 9.80 -2.44
C PHE A 117 23.19 10.12 -3.93
N ARG A 118 22.94 9.11 -4.77
CA ARG A 118 22.75 9.26 -6.22
C ARG A 118 21.30 9.61 -6.53
N PHE A 119 21.08 10.80 -7.08
CA PHE A 119 19.75 11.28 -7.44
C PHE A 119 19.33 10.99 -8.88
N LYS A 120 20.30 10.90 -9.81
CA LYS A 120 20.01 10.68 -11.23
C LYS A 120 19.70 9.21 -11.50
N ASN A 121 18.58 8.93 -12.14
CA ASN A 121 18.21 7.57 -12.58
C ASN A 121 19.21 7.03 -13.64
N GLN A 122 19.46 5.73 -13.58
CA GLN A 122 20.31 4.93 -14.46
C GLN A 122 19.46 3.81 -15.09
N GLU A 123 20.01 3.13 -16.09
CA GLU A 123 19.28 2.09 -16.85
C GLU A 123 18.77 0.97 -15.93
N GLU A 124 19.53 0.64 -14.89
CA GLU A 124 19.20 -0.37 -13.89
C GLU A 124 17.98 0.03 -13.04
N ASP A 125 17.80 1.32 -12.72
CA ASP A 125 16.62 1.77 -11.98
C ASP A 125 15.34 1.56 -12.81
N PHE A 126 15.41 1.83 -14.11
CA PHE A 126 14.30 1.57 -15.03
C PHE A 126 14.04 0.07 -15.20
N ALA A 127 15.09 -0.75 -15.22
CA ALA A 127 14.97 -2.19 -15.28
C ALA A 127 14.27 -2.76 -14.03
N GLU A 128 14.64 -2.27 -12.85
CA GLU A 128 14.02 -2.65 -11.58
C GLU A 128 12.57 -2.18 -11.47
N ALA A 129 12.26 -0.97 -11.92
CA ALA A 129 10.89 -0.47 -11.97
C ALA A 129 10.00 -1.34 -12.90
N LYS A 130 10.51 -1.71 -14.09
CA LYS A 130 9.83 -2.64 -15.00
C LYS A 130 9.67 -4.03 -14.39
N ARG A 131 10.66 -4.52 -13.65
CA ARG A 131 10.56 -5.80 -12.91
C ARG A 131 9.46 -5.73 -11.85
N GLY A 132 9.35 -4.61 -11.13
CA GLY A 132 8.27 -4.37 -10.17
C GLY A 132 6.88 -4.39 -10.81
N LEU A 133 6.71 -3.73 -11.96
CA LEU A 133 5.45 -3.79 -12.74
C LEU A 133 5.09 -5.21 -13.12
N LYS A 134 6.07 -5.97 -13.65
CA LYS A 134 5.84 -7.36 -14.05
C LYS A 134 5.38 -8.21 -12.86
N ILE A 135 6.07 -8.09 -11.72
CA ILE A 135 5.70 -8.81 -10.50
C ILE A 135 4.29 -8.43 -10.05
N ALA A 136 3.98 -7.13 -9.99
CA ALA A 136 2.65 -6.65 -9.58
C ALA A 136 1.53 -7.22 -10.48
N LYS A 137 1.74 -7.22 -11.80
CA LYS A 137 0.83 -7.83 -12.77
C LYS A 137 0.64 -9.32 -12.53
N ASP A 138 1.74 -10.07 -12.41
CA ASP A 138 1.70 -11.52 -12.16
C ASP A 138 0.94 -11.84 -10.85
N LEU A 139 1.15 -11.03 -9.80
CA LEU A 139 0.47 -11.19 -8.51
C LEU A 139 -1.05 -10.97 -8.63
N LEU A 140 -1.46 -9.88 -9.28
CA LEU A 140 -2.88 -9.55 -9.51
C LEU A 140 -3.59 -10.64 -10.33
N GLU A 141 -2.95 -11.11 -11.40
CA GLU A 141 -3.50 -12.15 -12.28
C GLU A 141 -3.55 -13.52 -11.62
N SER A 142 -2.66 -13.80 -10.66
CA SER A 142 -2.61 -15.10 -10.00
C SER A 142 -3.84 -15.43 -9.15
N GLY A 143 -4.51 -14.41 -8.58
CA GLY A 143 -5.59 -14.58 -7.62
C GLY A 143 -5.22 -15.32 -6.33
N LYS A 144 -3.93 -15.44 -6.01
CA LYS A 144 -3.44 -16.21 -4.85
C LYS A 144 -3.33 -15.41 -3.56
N TYR A 145 -3.36 -14.08 -3.63
CA TYR A 145 -3.14 -13.20 -2.50
C TYR A 145 -4.43 -12.51 -2.12
N ASP A 146 -4.63 -12.33 -0.81
CA ASP A 146 -5.76 -11.58 -0.26
C ASP A 146 -5.44 -10.07 -0.21
N VAL A 147 -4.15 -9.71 -0.08
CA VAL A 147 -3.69 -8.32 0.01
C VAL A 147 -2.43 -8.14 -0.84
N ILE A 148 -2.44 -7.15 -1.73
CA ILE A 148 -1.28 -6.77 -2.54
C ILE A 148 -0.96 -5.30 -2.27
N ILE A 149 0.27 -5.03 -1.84
CA ILE A 149 0.77 -3.68 -1.54
C ILE A 149 1.86 -3.33 -2.54
N LEU A 150 1.68 -2.23 -3.26
CA LEU A 150 2.70 -1.61 -4.10
C LEU A 150 3.21 -0.34 -3.40
N ASP A 151 4.20 -0.53 -2.53
CA ASP A 151 4.82 0.56 -1.79
C ASP A 151 5.72 1.37 -2.73
N GLU A 152 5.52 2.68 -2.74
CA GLU A 152 6.18 3.70 -3.57
C GLU A 152 5.93 3.60 -5.08
N ALA A 153 4.97 2.78 -5.54
CA ALA A 153 4.61 2.70 -6.96
C ALA A 153 4.12 4.04 -7.53
N VAL A 154 3.34 4.81 -6.76
CA VAL A 154 2.89 6.14 -7.16
C VAL A 154 4.04 7.16 -7.08
N ALA A 155 4.98 6.99 -6.14
CA ALA A 155 6.17 7.84 -6.07
C ALA A 155 7.12 7.59 -7.24
N ALA A 156 7.24 6.36 -7.73
CA ALA A 156 8.06 6.02 -8.89
C ALA A 156 7.64 6.79 -10.15
N VAL A 157 6.38 7.20 -10.28
CA VAL A 157 5.91 8.13 -11.33
C VAL A 157 6.48 9.53 -11.13
N ALA A 158 6.44 10.04 -9.90
CA ALA A 158 7.03 11.35 -9.56
C ALA A 158 8.56 11.37 -9.73
N TYR A 159 9.22 10.22 -9.61
CA TYR A 159 10.65 10.05 -9.85
C TYR A 159 11.00 9.73 -11.30
N HIS A 160 10.01 9.73 -12.21
CA HIS A 160 10.19 9.40 -13.62
C HIS A 160 10.75 8.00 -13.88
N LEU A 161 10.58 7.06 -12.95
CA LEU A 161 10.91 5.65 -13.16
C LEU A 161 9.79 4.91 -13.88
N LEU A 162 8.55 5.34 -13.61
CA LEU A 162 7.32 4.85 -14.22
C LEU A 162 6.56 6.00 -14.89
N LYS A 163 5.67 5.66 -15.80
CA LYS A 163 4.65 6.56 -16.33
C LYS A 163 3.33 6.34 -15.59
N LYS A 164 2.39 7.28 -15.74
CA LYS A 164 1.05 7.15 -15.14
C LYS A 164 0.32 5.93 -15.69
N GLU A 165 0.47 5.69 -17.00
CA GLU A 165 -0.18 4.61 -17.72
C GLU A 165 0.25 3.24 -17.20
N ASP A 166 1.49 3.10 -16.74
CA ASP A 166 2.00 1.85 -16.15
C ASP A 166 1.24 1.50 -14.85
N VAL A 167 0.93 2.50 -14.03
CA VAL A 167 0.16 2.33 -12.78
C VAL A 167 -1.32 2.13 -13.08
N GLU A 168 -1.86 2.87 -14.05
CA GLU A 168 -3.26 2.74 -14.49
C GLU A 168 -3.55 1.34 -15.06
N GLU A 169 -2.61 0.72 -15.78
CA GLU A 169 -2.76 -0.66 -16.26
C GLU A 169 -2.96 -1.64 -15.08
N LEU A 170 -2.19 -1.49 -14.00
CA LEU A 170 -2.34 -2.33 -12.81
C LEU A 170 -3.70 -2.13 -12.13
N VAL A 171 -4.19 -0.89 -12.08
CA VAL A 171 -5.53 -0.57 -11.57
C VAL A 171 -6.60 -1.23 -12.44
N ASP A 172 -6.47 -1.19 -13.76
CA ASP A 172 -7.45 -1.80 -14.67
C ASP A 172 -7.48 -3.32 -14.54
N ILE A 173 -6.32 -3.96 -14.38
CA ILE A 173 -6.21 -5.40 -14.10
C ILE A 173 -6.88 -5.73 -12.76
N PHE A 174 -6.65 -4.92 -11.73
CA PHE A 174 -7.31 -5.06 -10.44
C PHE A 174 -8.83 -4.95 -10.57
N LEU A 175 -9.35 -3.87 -11.18
CA LEU A 175 -10.78 -3.61 -11.30
C LEU A 175 -11.53 -4.69 -12.08
N LYS A 176 -10.87 -5.33 -13.05
CA LYS A 176 -11.45 -6.44 -13.80
C LYS A 176 -11.69 -7.68 -12.93
N ASN A 177 -10.82 -7.94 -11.96
CA ASN A 177 -10.81 -9.19 -11.19
C ASN A 177 -11.37 -9.04 -9.78
N LYS A 178 -11.05 -7.91 -9.11
CA LYS A 178 -11.33 -7.56 -7.70
C LYS A 178 -11.17 -8.75 -6.75
N ASN A 179 -10.00 -9.38 -6.79
CA ASN A 179 -9.70 -10.63 -6.07
C ASN A 179 -8.94 -10.44 -4.75
N CYS A 180 -8.46 -9.22 -4.46
CA CYS A 180 -7.65 -8.89 -3.29
C CYS A 180 -7.90 -7.45 -2.85
N GLU A 181 -7.49 -7.07 -1.64
CA GLU A 181 -7.27 -5.66 -1.30
C GLU A 181 -6.02 -5.16 -2.03
N PHE A 182 -6.13 -4.05 -2.75
CA PHE A 182 -5.05 -3.52 -3.58
C PHE A 182 -4.62 -2.14 -3.10
N ILE A 183 -3.37 -2.00 -2.66
CA ILE A 183 -2.90 -0.81 -1.96
C ILE A 183 -1.69 -0.23 -2.66
N MET A 184 -1.65 1.09 -2.82
CA MET A 184 -0.50 1.80 -3.36
C MET A 184 -0.10 2.99 -2.49
N THR A 185 1.20 3.31 -2.48
CA THR A 185 1.72 4.48 -1.79
C THR A 185 2.54 5.39 -2.70
N GLY A 186 2.61 6.68 -2.38
CA GLY A 186 3.50 7.63 -3.06
C GLY A 186 3.26 9.10 -2.72
N HIS A 187 3.71 10.03 -3.56
CA HIS A 187 3.68 11.47 -3.23
C HIS A 187 2.47 12.21 -3.75
N LYS A 188 2.15 12.03 -5.03
CA LYS A 188 1.11 12.77 -5.74
C LYS A 188 0.28 11.82 -6.57
N ILE A 189 -1.03 11.98 -6.50
CA ILE A 189 -2.01 11.27 -7.32
C ILE A 189 -2.47 12.17 -8.47
N TRP A 190 -3.21 11.60 -9.42
CA TRP A 190 -3.79 12.30 -10.56
C TRP A 190 -5.24 11.85 -10.77
N ASP A 191 -6.01 12.63 -11.53
CA ASP A 191 -7.46 12.53 -11.64
C ASP A 191 -7.95 11.09 -11.89
N THR A 192 -7.35 10.36 -12.83
CA THR A 192 -7.72 8.96 -13.12
C THR A 192 -7.61 8.05 -11.90
N LEU A 193 -6.56 8.23 -11.09
CA LEU A 193 -6.34 7.41 -9.90
C LEU A 193 -7.26 7.84 -8.75
N GLU A 194 -7.56 9.14 -8.65
CA GLU A 194 -8.51 9.67 -7.69
C GLU A 194 -9.93 9.16 -7.94
N GLU A 195 -10.35 9.12 -9.20
CA GLU A 195 -11.67 8.62 -9.61
C GLU A 195 -11.85 7.12 -9.32
N LYS A 196 -10.78 6.32 -9.53
CA LYS A 196 -10.84 4.85 -9.44
C LYS A 196 -10.62 4.31 -8.03
N ALA A 197 -10.06 5.09 -7.11
CA ALA A 197 -9.73 4.63 -5.76
C ALA A 197 -10.97 4.59 -4.85
N ASP A 198 -11.13 3.50 -4.11
CA ASP A 198 -12.19 3.35 -3.12
C ASP A 198 -11.83 4.06 -1.79
N LEU A 199 -10.54 4.14 -1.47
CA LEU A 199 -10.01 4.86 -0.31
C LEU A 199 -8.80 5.71 -0.69
N ILE A 200 -8.84 7.00 -0.33
CA ILE A 200 -7.70 7.90 -0.46
C ILE A 200 -7.38 8.50 0.91
N THR A 201 -6.13 8.39 1.32
CA THR A 201 -5.61 9.03 2.53
C THR A 201 -4.43 9.94 2.18
N GLU A 202 -4.56 11.23 2.46
CA GLU A 202 -3.48 12.21 2.31
C GLU A 202 -2.70 12.35 3.63
N MET A 203 -1.46 11.88 3.64
CA MET A 203 -0.49 12.14 4.70
C MET A 203 0.09 13.54 4.50
N ARG A 204 -0.39 14.52 5.27
CA ARG A 204 0.10 15.91 5.22
C ARG A 204 1.25 16.14 6.19
N LYS A 205 2.33 16.79 5.73
CA LYS A 205 3.43 17.23 6.59
C LYS A 205 3.02 18.48 7.39
N VAL A 206 2.27 18.30 8.49
CA VAL A 206 1.91 19.40 9.40
C VAL A 206 3.14 19.89 10.17
N LYS A 207 3.97 18.96 10.66
CA LYS A 207 5.27 19.21 11.29
C LYS A 207 6.15 17.98 11.12
N HIS A 208 7.45 18.15 10.92
CA HIS A 208 8.40 17.06 10.85
C HIS A 208 9.69 17.42 11.59
N TYR A 209 10.23 16.51 12.41
CA TYR A 209 11.45 16.76 13.20
C TYR A 209 12.71 16.96 12.34
N PHE A 210 12.70 16.45 11.10
CA PHE A 210 13.73 16.78 10.11
C PHE A 210 13.85 18.29 9.87
N ASP A 211 12.73 19.03 9.90
CA ASP A 211 12.76 20.49 9.74
C ASP A 211 13.47 21.20 10.91
N ALA A 212 13.62 20.50 12.04
CA ALA A 212 14.39 20.93 13.20
C ALA A 212 15.82 20.35 13.22
N GLY A 213 16.28 19.74 12.12
CA GLY A 213 17.62 19.19 11.98
C GLY A 213 17.82 17.79 12.58
N ILE A 214 16.76 17.09 12.99
CA ILE A 214 16.88 15.71 13.48
C ILE A 214 17.05 14.76 12.27
N PRO A 215 18.17 14.02 12.17
CA PRO A 215 18.42 13.12 11.04
C PRO A 215 17.55 11.87 11.11
N ALA A 216 17.60 11.06 10.05
CA ALA A 216 16.97 9.74 10.04
C ALA A 216 17.61 8.80 11.08
N ARG A 217 16.77 8.00 11.73
CA ARG A 217 17.11 7.07 12.81
C ARG A 217 16.57 5.69 12.50
N GLU A 218 17.40 4.70 12.76
CA GLU A 218 17.06 3.29 12.66
C GLU A 218 15.86 2.95 13.56
N GLY A 219 14.94 2.14 13.03
CA GLY A 219 13.70 1.75 13.68
C GLY A 219 12.59 2.81 13.65
N ILE A 220 12.86 4.04 13.19
CA ILE A 220 11.87 5.12 13.14
C ILE A 220 11.65 5.65 11.72
N GLU A 221 12.73 5.89 10.97
CA GLU A 221 12.69 6.35 9.59
C GLU A 221 12.95 5.21 8.59
N PHE A 222 13.84 4.28 8.96
CA PHE A 222 14.24 3.12 8.19
C PHE A 222 14.53 1.95 9.11
#